data_AF-A0A382D4I1-F1
#
_entry.id   AF-A0A382D4I1-F1
#
_cell.length_a   1.000
_cell.length_b   1.000
_cell.length_c   1.000
_cell.angle_alpha   90.00
_cell.angle_beta   90.00
_cell.angle_gamma   90.00
#
_symmetry.space_group_name_H-M   'P 1'
#
loop_
_entity.id
_entity.type
_entity.pdbx_description
1 polymer ?
#
loop_
_entity_poly.entity_id
_entity_poly.type
_entity_poly.pdbx_seq_one_letter_code
_entity_poly.pdbx_strand_id
1 'polypeptide(L)' 'MIFKKFNFKTFKKALEFTNLVGKIAETEGHHPDISFGWGYSIVMLHTHAIKGLSVNDFILASKIDELNN' A
#
# COMPACT_ATOMS: atom_id res chain seq x y z
N MET A 1 -4.75 -4.12 12.01
CA MET A 1 -4.49 -4.21 10.56
C MET A 1 -5.52 -3.36 9.83
N ILE A 2 -5.09 -2.66 8.79
CA ILE A 2 -5.96 -1.89 7.89
C ILE A 2 -5.65 -2.29 6.46
N PHE A 3 -6.63 -2.19 5.56
CA PHE A 3 -6.43 -2.47 4.15
C PHE A 3 -7.26 -1.52 3.29
N LYS A 4 -6.79 -1.25 2.07
CA LYS A 4 -7.51 -0.48 1.06
C LYS A 4 -7.30 -1.09 -0.32
N LYS A 5 -8.39 -1.20 -1.07
CA LYS A 5 -8.38 -1.64 -2.47
C LYS A 5 -8.45 -0.43 -3.39
N PHE A 6 -7.45 -0.31 -4.25
CA PHE A 6 -7.38 0.65 -5.33
C PHE A 6 -7.79 -0.03 -6.63
N ASN A 7 -8.66 0.59 -7.41
CA ASN A 7 -9.18 0.04 -8.65
C ASN A 7 -8.60 0.76 -9.86
N PHE A 8 -8.28 0.01 -10.91
CA PHE A 8 -7.65 0.51 -12.13
C PHE A 8 -8.32 -0.08 -13.36
N LYS A 9 -8.12 0.56 -14.52
CA LYS A 9 -8.70 0.07 -15.79
C LYS A 9 -7.89 -1.05 -16.45
N THR A 10 -6.63 -1.25 -16.06
CA THR A 10 -5.72 -2.22 -16.69
C THR A 10 -4.77 -2.85 -15.66
N PHE A 11 -4.22 -4.01 -16.00
CA PHE A 11 -3.14 -4.64 -15.22
C PHE A 11 -1.91 -3.74 -15.10
N LYS A 12 -1.49 -3.10 -16.22
CA LYS A 12 -0.34 -2.18 -16.24
C LYS A 12 -0.49 -1.05 -15.22
N LYS A 13 -1.68 -0.46 -15.11
CA LYS A 13 -1.94 0.62 -14.13
C LYS A 13 -1.89 0.13 -12.69
N ALA A 14 -2.42 -1.06 -12.41
CA ALA A 14 -2.33 -1.67 -11.09
C ALA A 14 -0.87 -1.98 -10.68
N LEU A 15 -0.05 -2.48 -11.62
CA LEU A 15 1.38 -2.72 -11.41
C LEU A 15 2.15 -1.42 -11.19
N GLU A 16 1.91 -0.39 -12.00
CA GLU A 16 2.52 0.94 -11.83
C GLU A 16 2.25 1.51 -10.44
N PHE A 17 0.99 1.48 -9.98
CA PHE A 17 0.62 1.92 -8.64
C PHE A 17 1.31 1.08 -7.55
N THR A 18 1.32 -0.24 -7.69
CA THR A 18 1.97 -1.15 -6.72
C THR A 18 3.46 -0.85 -6.58
N ASN A 19 4.16 -0.56 -7.68
CA ASN A 19 5.57 -0.18 -7.64
C ASN A 19 5.79 1.16 -6.93
N LEU A 20 4.90 2.14 -7.11
CA LEU A 20 4.97 3.42 -6.40
C LEU A 20 4.78 3.22 -4.89
N VAL A 21 3.82 2.39 -4.48
CA VAL A 21 3.63 2.02 -3.07
C VAL A 21 4.90 1.37 -2.51
N GLY A 22 5.52 0.44 -3.24
CA GLY A 22 6.78 -0.18 -2.85
C GLY A 22 7.91 0.84 -2.63
N LYS A 23 8.04 1.84 -3.52
CA LYS A 23 9.05 2.91 -3.38
C LYS A 23 8.82 3.77 -2.13
N ILE A 24 7.57 4.10 -1.81
CA ILE A 24 7.24 4.83 -0.57
C ILE A 24 7.58 3.96 0.64
N ALA A 25 7.19 2.69 0.63
CA ALA A 25 7.46 1.74 1.71
C ALA A 25 8.96 1.64 2.06
N GLU A 26 9.83 1.52 1.05
CA GLU A 26 11.29 1.53 1.22
C GLU A 26 11.81 2.84 1.83
N THR A 27 11.24 3.98 1.42
CA THR A 27 11.62 5.30 1.94
C THR A 27 11.23 5.46 3.42
N GLU A 28 10.08 4.93 3.81
CA GLU A 28 9.58 4.97 5.20
C GLU A 28 10.19 3.87 6.08
N GLY A 29 10.85 2.87 5.51
CA GLY A 29 11.32 1.69 6.25
C GLY A 29 10.17 0.87 6.84
N HIS A 30 8.98 0.95 6.27
CA HIS A 30 7.79 0.25 6.73
C HIS A 30 7.10 -0.41 5.54
N HIS A 31 6.90 -1.74 5.60
CA HIS A 31 6.58 -2.53 4.42
C HIS A 31 5.15 -3.09 4.49
N PRO A 32 4.29 -2.76 3.52
CA PRO A 32 2.96 -3.35 3.43
C PRO A 32 3.01 -4.75 2.81
N ASP A 33 1.95 -5.51 3.06
CA ASP A 33 1.60 -6.64 2.20
C ASP A 33 0.76 -6.13 1.03
N ILE A 34 1.14 -6.47 -0.20
CA ILE A 34 0.45 -6.02 -1.41
C ILE A 34 0.03 -7.20 -2.26
N SER A 35 -1.24 -7.24 -2.64
CA SER A 35 -1.77 -8.14 -3.66
C SER A 35 -2.36 -7.33 -4.80
N PHE A 36 -1.95 -7.58 -6.04
CA PHE A 36 -2.43 -6.84 -7.20
C PHE A 36 -2.71 -7.77 -8.38
N GLY A 37 -3.57 -7.31 -9.29
CA GLY A 37 -3.99 -8.08 -10.45
C GLY A 37 -4.70 -7.20 -11.47
N TRP A 38 -5.44 -7.83 -12.40
CA TRP A 38 -6.15 -7.08 -13.43
C TRP A 38 -7.15 -6.10 -12.82
N GLY A 39 -6.82 -4.82 -12.91
CA GLY A 39 -7.67 -3.73 -12.47
C GLY A 39 -7.71 -3.48 -10.96
N TYR A 40 -6.77 -4.02 -10.17
CA TYR A 40 -6.72 -3.71 -8.74
C TYR A 40 -5.34 -3.81 -8.11
N SER A 41 -5.13 -3.06 -7.03
CA SER A 41 -4.07 -3.28 -6.04
C SER A 41 -4.68 -3.15 -4.65
N ILE A 42 -4.45 -4.15 -3.79
CA ILE A 42 -4.88 -4.19 -2.40
C ILE A 42 -3.64 -4.02 -1.55
N VAL A 43 -3.61 -2.95 -0.76
CA VAL A 43 -2.53 -2.66 0.18
C VAL A 43 -3.02 -2.92 1.59
N MET A 44 -2.26 -3.70 2.35
CA MET A 44 -2.54 -4.06 3.73
C MET A 44 -1.39 -3.64 4.63
N LEU A 45 -1.72 -2.95 5.72
CA LEU A 45 -0.76 -2.37 6.66
C LEU A 45 -1.01 -2.89 8.07
N HIS A 46 0.07 -3.38 8.67
CA HIS A 46 0.15 -3.71 10.08
C HIS A 46 1.61 -3.80 10.51
N THR A 47 1.83 -3.65 11.82
CA THR A 47 3.17 -3.80 12.40
C THR A 47 3.29 -5.20 13.02
N HIS A 48 3.98 -6.10 12.33
CA HIS A 48 4.17 -7.50 12.70
C HIS A 48 4.69 -7.68 14.14
N ALA A 49 5.70 -6.89 14.53
CA ALA A 49 6.37 -6.99 15.83
C ALA A 49 5.41 -6.81 17.03
N ILE A 50 4.37 -5.99 16.88
CA ILE A 50 3.37 -5.73 17.92
C ILE A 50 2.03 -6.43 17.67
N LYS A 51 1.94 -7.24 16.60
CA LYS A 51 0.71 -7.92 16.17
C LYS A 51 -0.50 -6.96 16.09
N GLY A 52 -0.26 -5.74 15.64
CA GLY A 52 -1.20 -4.63 15.80
C GLY A 52 -0.96 -3.49 14.82
N LEU A 53 -1.46 -2.31 15.17
CA LEU A 53 -1.23 -1.08 14.41
C LEU A 53 -0.27 -0.18 15.17
N SER A 54 0.66 0.41 14.45
CA SER A 54 1.52 1.49 14.93
C SER A 54 1.21 2.78 14.17
N VAL A 55 1.78 3.89 14.61
CA VAL A 55 1.68 5.18 13.91
C VAL A 55 2.25 5.08 12.49
N ASN A 56 3.28 4.26 12.26
CA ASN A 56 3.88 4.08 10.94
C ASN A 56 2.90 3.47 9.92
N ASP A 57 1.97 2.62 10.37
CA ASP A 57 0.91 2.10 9.51
C ASP A 57 0.04 3.24 8.96
N PHE A 58 -0.29 4.23 9.80
CA PHE A 58 -1.11 5.37 9.40
C PHE A 58 -0.33 6.41 8.60
N ILE A 59 0.94 6.64 8.91
CA ILE A 59 1.83 7.53 8.12
C ILE A 59 1.95 6.99 6.70
N LEU A 60 2.26 5.70 6.56
CA LEU A 60 2.39 5.08 5.24
C LEU A 60 1.07 5.06 4.49
N ALA A 61 -0.06 4.78 5.16
CA ALA A 61 -1.38 4.85 4.55
C ALA A 61 -1.69 6.24 3.98
N SER A 62 -1.37 7.32 4.73
CA SER A 62 -1.56 8.70 4.27
C SER A 62 -0.77 9.00 2.99
N LYS A 63 0.50 8.59 2.94
CA LYS A 63 1.38 8.80 1.77
C LYS A 63 0.91 8.01 0.55
N ILE A 64 0.38 6.81 0.75
CA ILE A 64 -0.18 5.99 -0.34
C ILE A 64 -1.46 6.62 -0.88
N ASP A 65 -2.31 7.18 -0.02
CA ASP A 65 -3.55 7.83 -0.44
C ASP A 65 -3.30 9.04 -1.35
N GLU A 66 -2.19 9.77 -1.16
CA GLU A 66 -1.77 10.86 -2.05
C GLU A 66 -1.45 10.41 -3.49
N LEU A 67 -1.10 9.14 -3.72
CA LEU A 67 -0.83 8.61 -5.07
C LEU A 67 -2.09 8.42 -5.92
N ASN A 68 -3.27 8.39 -5.30
CA ASN A 68 -4.54 8.13 -5.96
C ASN A 68 -5.56 9.27 -5.74
N ASN A 69 -5.08 10.45 -5.35
CA ASN A 69 -5.86 11.69 -5.36
C ASN A 69 -5.81 12.37 -6.73
#